data_AF-A0A0B1SV36-F1
#
_entry.id   AF-A0A0B1SV36-F1
#
_cell.length_a   1.000
_cell.length_b   1.000
_cell.length_c   1.000
_cell.angle_alpha   90.00
_cell.angle_beta   90.00
_cell.angle_gamma   90.00
#
_symmetry.space_group_name_H-M   'P 1'
#
loop_
_entity.id
_entity.type
_entity.pdbx_description
1 polymer ?
#
loop_
_entity_poly.entity_id
_entity_poly.type
_entity_poly.pdbx_seq_one_letter_code
_entity_poly.pdbx_strand_id
1 'polypeptide(L)'
;MVAMFELRLFLVATTCLSLTEFINAASLCNGSKFTSAVELEQLLNVTNPVREKVRSGQQKNGPSGTFLPAAESMPDLIGEK
;
A
#
# COMPACT_ATOMS: atom_id res chain seq x y z
N MET A 1 -34.04 -15.99 -43.12
CA MET A 1 -32.76 -15.24 -43.07
C MET A 1 -32.71 -14.18 -41.98
N VAL A 2 -33.83 -13.56 -41.59
CA VAL A 2 -33.88 -12.50 -40.56
C VAL A 2 -33.50 -13.00 -39.15
N ALA A 3 -33.99 -14.17 -38.72
CA ALA A 3 -33.71 -14.72 -37.38
C ALA A 3 -32.23 -15.06 -37.10
N MET A 4 -31.44 -15.35 -38.14
CA MET A 4 -30.01 -15.66 -38.00
C MET A 4 -29.16 -14.40 -37.78
N PHE A 5 -29.65 -13.25 -38.22
CA PHE A 5 -28.98 -11.96 -38.05
C PHE A 5 -29.13 -11.45 -36.61
N GLU A 6 -30.34 -11.57 -36.06
CA GLU A 6 -30.67 -11.24 -34.66
C GLU A 6 -29.85 -12.06 -33.65
N LEU A 7 -29.71 -13.37 -33.90
CA LEU A 7 -28.94 -14.27 -33.04
C LEU A 7 -27.44 -13.88 -33.00
N ARG A 8 -26.88 -13.48 -34.15
CA ARG A 8 -25.48 -13.03 -34.25
C ARG A 8 -25.28 -11.71 -33.52
N LEU A 9 -26.22 -10.78 -33.63
CA LEU A 9 -26.18 -9.50 -32.93
C LEU A 9 -26.21 -9.71 -31.41
N PHE A 10 -27.05 -10.64 -30.94
CA PHE A 10 -27.18 -10.98 -29.53
C PHE A 10 -25.91 -11.63 -28.95
N LEU A 11 -25.27 -12.51 -29.72
CA LEU A 11 -23.99 -13.14 -29.35
C LEU A 11 -22.83 -12.13 -29.31
N VAL A 12 -22.79 -11.18 -30.23
CA VAL A 12 -21.78 -10.10 -30.23
C VAL A 12 -22.00 -9.15 -29.04
N ALA A 13 -23.25 -8.80 -28.75
CA ALA A 13 -23.56 -7.94 -27.60
C ALA A 13 -23.17 -8.58 -26.27
N THR A 14 -23.49 -9.87 -26.07
CA THR A 14 -23.17 -10.60 -24.84
C THR A 14 -21.67 -10.82 -24.65
N THR A 15 -20.93 -11.07 -25.73
CA THR A 15 -19.45 -11.16 -25.67
C THR A 15 -18.79 -9.80 -25.42
N CYS A 16 -19.31 -8.71 -25.99
CA CYS A 16 -18.81 -7.36 -25.67
C CYS A 16 -19.06 -6.97 -24.20
N LEU A 17 -20.21 -7.36 -23.63
CA LEU A 17 -20.54 -7.09 -22.22
C LEU A 17 -19.67 -7.92 -21.27
N SER A 18 -19.42 -9.20 -21.56
CA SER A 18 -18.57 -10.03 -20.70
C SER A 18 -17.09 -9.63 -20.72
N LEU A 19 -16.60 -9.06 -21.83
CA LEU A 19 -15.24 -8.52 -21.90
C LEU A 19 -15.02 -7.28 -21.03
N THR A 20 -16.08 -6.53 -20.70
CA THR A 20 -15.98 -5.36 -19.80
C THR A 20 -15.89 -5.71 -18.31
N GLU A 21 -16.29 -6.92 -17.91
CA GLU A 21 -16.20 -7.38 -16.52
C GLU A 21 -14.77 -7.81 -16.12
N PHE A 22 -13.87 -8.00 -17.10
CA PHE A 22 -12.45 -8.31 -16.86
C PHE A 22 -11.56 -7.08 -16.69
N ILE A 23 -12.14 -5.87 -16.63
CA ILE A 23 -11.37 -4.64 -16.51
C ILE A 23 -10.85 -4.47 -15.08
N ASN A 24 -9.61 -4.94 -14.92
CA ASN A 24 -8.53 -4.26 -14.21
C ASN A 24 -8.43 -4.53 -12.70
N ALA A 25 -7.89 -5.70 -12.36
CA ALA A 25 -7.27 -5.97 -11.06
C ALA A 25 -6.16 -4.96 -10.68
N ALA A 26 -5.65 -4.15 -11.62
CA ALA A 26 -4.71 -3.07 -11.33
C ALA A 26 -5.37 -1.73 -10.94
N SER A 27 -6.70 -1.58 -11.05
CA SER A 27 -7.37 -0.32 -10.66
C SER A 27 -7.42 -0.09 -9.15
N LEU A 28 -7.31 -1.16 -8.36
CA LEU A 28 -7.35 -1.11 -6.89
C LEU A 28 -5.99 -0.79 -6.26
N CYS A 29 -4.91 -0.79 -7.03
CA CYS A 29 -3.56 -0.47 -6.56
C CYS A 29 -3.13 0.92 -7.03
N ASN A 30 -3.97 1.94 -6.84
CA ASN A 30 -3.47 3.31 -6.86
C ASN A 30 -2.53 3.46 -5.68
N GLY A 31 -1.23 3.65 -5.94
CA GLY A 31 -0.20 3.88 -4.93
C GLY A 31 -0.53 5.12 -4.10
N SER A 32 -1.37 4.94 -3.08
CA SER A 32 -1.80 5.99 -2.18
C SER A 32 -0.59 6.47 -1.41
N LYS A 33 -0.11 7.66 -1.76
CA LYS A 33 0.78 8.42 -0.89
C LYS A 33 0.00 8.79 0.36
N PHE A 34 0.67 9.00 1.50
CA PHE A 34 0.04 9.61 2.67
C PHE A 34 -0.64 10.90 2.20
N THR A 35 -1.96 10.93 2.34
CA THR A 35 -2.80 11.97 1.72
C THR A 35 -2.93 13.19 2.62
N SER A 36 -2.60 13.04 3.90
CA SER A 36 -2.67 14.10 4.88
C SER A 36 -1.38 14.22 5.70
N ALA A 37 -1.07 15.45 6.11
CA ALA A 37 -0.03 15.71 7.09
C ALA A 37 -0.25 14.95 8.42
N VAL A 38 -1.51 14.66 8.74
CA VAL A 38 -1.90 13.91 9.94
C VAL A 38 -1.42 12.45 9.87
N GLU A 39 -1.60 11.77 8.74
CA GLU A 39 -1.12 10.39 8.56
C GLU A 39 0.42 10.32 8.62
N LEU A 40 1.09 11.32 8.04
CA LEU A 40 2.54 11.44 8.10
C LEU A 40 3.02 11.68 9.54
N GLU A 41 2.40 12.60 10.28
CA GLU A 41 2.72 12.84 11.70
C GLU A 41 2.49 11.59 12.55
N GLN A 42 1.42 10.84 12.32
CA GLN A 42 1.17 9.58 13.01
C GLN A 42 2.29 8.57 12.75
N LEU A 43 2.75 8.43 11.51
CA LEU A 43 3.87 7.54 11.18
C LEU A 43 5.15 7.96 11.89
N LEU A 44 5.46 9.26 11.89
CA LEU A 44 6.65 9.80 12.56
C LEU A 44 6.58 9.58 14.08
N ASN A 45 5.41 9.79 14.69
CA ASN A 45 5.17 9.57 16.12
C ASN A 45 5.31 8.10 16.53
N VAL A 46 5.09 7.15 15.62
CA VAL A 46 5.35 5.73 15.90
C VAL A 46 6.82 5.39 15.68
N THR A 47 7.43 5.94 14.63
CA THR A 47 8.76 5.52 14.17
C THR A 47 9.88 6.11 15.01
N ASN A 48 9.84 7.42 15.30
CA ASN A 48 10.92 8.10 16.00
C ASN A 48 11.15 7.57 17.43
N PRO A 49 10.12 7.23 18.25
CA PRO A 49 10.35 6.61 19.55
C PRO A 49 11.04 5.24 19.47
N VAL A 50 10.82 4.47 18.39
CA VAL A 50 11.54 3.19 18.19
C VAL A 50 12.98 3.46 17.78
N ARG A 51 13.22 4.44 16.90
CA ARG A 51 14.57 4.90 16.55
C ARG A 51 15.35 5.34 17.79
N GLU A 52 14.70 6.04 18.72
CA GLU A 52 15.30 6.42 20.01
C GLU A 52 15.76 5.22 20.83
N LYS A 53 14.92 4.18 20.90
CA LYS A 53 15.25 2.94 21.61
C LYS A 53 16.42 2.22 20.96
N VAL A 54 16.54 2.25 19.63
CA VAL A 54 17.70 1.70 18.93
C VAL A 54 18.93 2.55 19.21
N ARG A 55 18.82 3.88 19.13
CA ARG A 55 19.91 4.83 19.42
C ARG A 55 20.49 4.62 20.81
N SER A 56 19.65 4.40 21.81
CA SER A 56 20.05 4.15 23.20
C SER A 56 20.41 2.69 23.52
N GLY A 57 20.33 1.77 22.56
CA GLY A 57 20.62 0.35 22.77
C GLY A 57 19.58 -0.38 23.63
N GLN A 58 18.36 0.16 23.71
CA GLN A 58 17.24 -0.37 24.50
C GLN A 58 16.23 -1.17 23.67
N GLN A 59 16.40 -1.23 22.35
CA GLN A 59 15.53 -1.99 21.46
C GLN A 59 15.92 -3.47 21.43
N LYS A 60 14.97 -4.39 21.69
CA LYS A 60 15.19 -5.83 21.54
C LYS A 60 15.16 -6.28 20.07
N ASN A 61 16.04 -7.22 19.73
CA ASN A 61 16.07 -7.88 18.42
C ASN A 61 15.09 -9.07 18.36
N GLY A 62 13.79 -8.78 18.49
CA GLY A 62 12.72 -9.78 18.53
C GLY A 62 12.41 -10.30 19.95
N PRO A 63 11.42 -11.21 20.09
CA PRO A 63 10.88 -11.61 21.41
C PRO A 63 11.91 -12.24 22.36
N SER A 64 12.82 -13.05 21.82
CA SER A 64 13.86 -13.77 22.57
C SER A 64 15.28 -13.30 22.24
N GLY A 65 15.42 -12.19 21.50
CA GLY A 65 16.72 -11.67 21.08
C GLY A 65 17.39 -10.81 22.14
N THR A 66 18.68 -10.58 21.95
CA THR A 66 19.44 -9.56 22.70
C THR A 66 18.99 -8.16 22.32
N PHE A 67 19.40 -7.17 23.11
CA PHE A 67 19.27 -5.77 22.71
C PHE A 67 20.18 -5.45 21.52
N LEU A 68 19.70 -4.61 20.61
CA LEU A 68 20.49 -4.04 19.53
C LEU A 68 21.55 -3.10 20.14
N PRO A 69 22.75 -3.00 19.55
CA PRO A 69 23.75 -2.05 20.00
C PRO A 69 23.25 -0.62 19.84
N ALA A 70 23.69 0.27 20.73
CA ALA A 70 23.43 1.69 20.63
C ALA A 70 24.01 2.22 19.31
N ALA A 71 23.21 2.99 18.57
CA ALA A 71 23.63 3.60 17.32
C ALA A 71 24.37 4.92 17.59
N GLU A 72 25.55 5.11 16.99
CA GLU A 72 26.32 6.34 17.10
C GLU A 72 25.56 7.55 16.53
N SER A 73 24.85 7.35 15.42
CA SER A 73 24.01 8.38 14.79
C SER A 73 22.68 7.78 14.34
N MET A 74 21.59 8.34 14.85
CA MET A 74 20.22 8.01 14.44
C MET A 74 19.31 9.21 14.70
N PRO A 75 19.29 10.22 13.79
CA PRO A 75 18.45 11.40 13.95
C PRO A 75 16.97 11.05 13.76
N ASP A 76 16.09 11.88 14.29
CA ASP A 76 14.66 11.74 14.05
C ASP A 76 14.31 11.97 12.58
N LEU A 77 13.33 11.22 12.11
CA LEU A 77 12.75 11.45 10.79
C LEU A 77 11.85 12.67 10.85
N ILE A 78 11.88 13.45 9.77
CA ILE A 78 11.03 14.62 9.57
C ILE A 78 10.19 14.40 8.30
N GLY A 79 8.97 14.93 8.30
CA GLY A 79 8.10 14.89 7.13
C GLY A 79 8.47 16.00 6.15
N GLU A 80 8.74 15.65 4.90
CA GLU A 80 8.80 16.64 3.83
C GLU A 80 7.37 17.07 3.47
N LYS A 81 7.14 18.40 3.44
CA LYS A 81 5.86 18.99 3.02
C LYS A 81 5.76 19.08 1.51
#